data_AF-A0A3M0IBY7-F1
#
_entry.id   AF-A0A3M0IBY7-F1
#
_cell.length_a   1.000
_cell.length_b   1.000
_cell.length_c   1.000
_cell.angle_alpha   90.00
_cell.angle_beta   90.00
_cell.angle_gamma   90.00
#
_symmetry.space_group_name_H-M   'P 1'
#
loop_
_entity.id
_entity.type
_entity.pdbx_description
1 polymer ?
#
loop_
_entity_poly.entity_id
_entity_poly.type
_entity_poly.pdbx_seq_one_letter_code
_entity_poly.pdbx_strand_id
1 'polypeptide(L)'
;MSAHFGKAQLFFHSEQNDGEAWLIAERGRILRRWISEYPELALGEPFGVERRLLDTYGITGKPEDLEPNSDLAGGWATSWGDCPATTVAEDSSVDPTTADADMGSINSMLLATAPTPE
;
A
#
# COMPACT_ATOMS: atom_id res chain seq x y z
N MET A 1 -11.36 2.59 -16.42
CA MET A 1 -10.95 3.47 -15.30
C MET A 1 -10.63 4.85 -15.88
N SER A 2 -11.68 5.63 -16.14
CA SER A 2 -11.61 6.97 -16.74
C SER A 2 -11.48 8.04 -15.65
N ALA A 3 -11.32 9.30 -16.04
CA ALA A 3 -11.39 10.48 -15.16
C ALA A 3 -12.68 10.61 -14.31
N HIS A 4 -13.58 9.62 -14.36
CA HIS A 4 -14.84 9.51 -13.61
C HIS A 4 -14.77 8.62 -12.36
N PHE A 5 -13.74 7.79 -12.20
CA PHE A 5 -13.64 6.86 -11.06
C PHE A 5 -12.53 7.37 -10.13
N GLY A 6 -12.93 7.82 -8.93
CA GLY A 6 -12.12 8.57 -7.95
C GLY A 6 -10.91 7.84 -7.36
N LYS A 7 -10.80 7.80 -6.03
CA LYS A 7 -9.74 7.10 -5.29
C LYS A 7 -10.13 5.63 -5.09
N ALA A 8 -9.20 4.72 -5.28
CA ALA A 8 -9.34 3.29 -5.01
C ALA A 8 -8.20 2.85 -4.10
N GLN A 9 -8.51 2.02 -3.10
CA GLN A 9 -7.56 1.59 -2.08
C GLN A 9 -7.79 0.12 -1.75
N LEU A 10 -6.71 -0.62 -1.51
CA LEU A 10 -6.72 -2.00 -1.05
C LEU A 10 -5.68 -2.14 0.06
N PHE A 11 -6.07 -2.84 1.13
CA PHE A 11 -5.25 -3.09 2.30
C PHE A 11 -5.40 -4.56 2.68
N PHE A 12 -4.27 -5.23 2.91
CA PHE A 12 -4.18 -6.59 3.39
C PHE A 12 -3.22 -6.62 4.58
N HIS A 13 -3.70 -7.17 5.69
CA HIS A 13 -2.93 -7.35 6.90
C HIS A 13 -3.24 -8.74 7.47
N SER A 14 -2.20 -9.46 7.87
CA SER A 14 -2.32 -10.75 8.55
C SER A 14 -1.87 -10.62 10.01
N GLU A 15 -2.75 -10.90 10.96
CA GLU A 15 -2.39 -11.00 12.38
C GLU A 15 -1.36 -12.12 12.65
N GLN A 16 -1.25 -13.08 11.73
CA GLN A 16 -0.28 -14.19 11.81
C GLN A 16 1.09 -13.80 11.24
N ASN A 17 1.26 -12.55 10.79
CA ASN A 17 2.47 -12.05 10.14
C ASN A 17 2.84 -12.86 8.88
N ASP A 18 1.82 -13.39 8.19
CA ASP A 18 1.94 -14.11 6.92
C ASP A 18 1.93 -13.17 5.70
N GLY A 19 1.82 -11.86 5.95
CA GLY A 19 2.06 -10.82 4.97
C GLY A 19 1.21 -9.56 5.14
N GLU A 20 1.71 -8.50 4.54
CA GLU A 20 1.13 -7.17 4.46
C GLU A 20 1.22 -6.66 3.03
N ALA A 21 0.13 -6.13 2.51
CA ALA A 21 0.13 -5.47 1.22
C ALA A 21 -0.85 -4.32 1.20
N TRP A 22 -0.53 -3.29 0.42
CA TRP A 22 -1.47 -2.21 0.17
C TRP A 22 -1.25 -1.57 -1.19
N LEU A 23 -2.32 -1.00 -1.73
CA LEU A 23 -2.33 -0.33 -3.02
C LEU A 23 -3.25 0.87 -2.94
N ILE A 24 -2.77 2.02 -3.43
CA ILE A 24 -3.54 3.24 -3.55
C ILE A 24 -3.46 3.72 -4.99
N ALA A 25 -4.63 3.91 -5.59
CA ALA A 25 -4.81 4.38 -6.95
C ALA A 25 -5.78 5.55 -6.99
N GLU A 26 -5.58 6.46 -7.93
CA GLU A 26 -6.46 7.61 -8.15
C GLU A 26 -6.60 7.87 -9.65
N ARG A 27 -7.83 8.18 -10.10
CA ARG A 27 -8.12 8.53 -11.50
C ARG A 27 -7.59 7.49 -12.50
N GLY A 28 -7.69 6.22 -12.13
CA GLY A 28 -7.26 5.10 -12.95
C GLY A 28 -5.75 4.82 -12.96
N ARG A 29 -4.96 5.45 -12.09
CA ARG A 29 -3.50 5.24 -12.01
C ARG A 29 -3.10 4.76 -10.62
N ILE A 30 -2.23 3.76 -10.54
CA ILE A 30 -1.60 3.38 -9.28
C ILE A 30 -0.67 4.52 -8.85
N LEU A 31 -0.91 5.07 -7.67
CA LEU A 31 -0.05 6.09 -7.07
C LEU A 31 1.09 5.43 -6.32
N ARG A 32 0.78 4.39 -5.53
CA ARG A 32 1.75 3.59 -4.81
C ARG A 32 1.21 2.19 -4.53
N ARG A 33 2.08 1.19 -4.59
CA ARG A 33 1.82 -0.21 -4.22
C ARG A 33 3.00 -0.73 -3.43
N TRP A 34 2.72 -1.50 -2.38
CA TRP A 34 3.72 -2.16 -1.56
C TRP A 34 3.25 -3.56 -1.11
N ILE A 35 4.21 -4.49 -0.98
CA ILE A 35 4.01 -5.89 -0.61
C ILE A 35 5.21 -6.28 0.27
N SER A 36 4.98 -6.76 1.49
CA SER A 36 6.06 -7.14 2.44
C SER A 36 6.93 -8.28 1.95
N GLU A 37 6.37 -9.24 1.21
CA GLU A 37 7.12 -10.39 0.69
C GLU A 37 8.00 -10.03 -0.51
N TYR A 38 7.64 -8.95 -1.22
CA TYR A 38 8.31 -8.49 -2.44
C TYR A 38 8.47 -6.96 -2.45
N PRO A 39 9.18 -6.38 -1.47
CA PRO A 39 9.30 -4.94 -1.29
C PRO A 39 10.05 -4.27 -2.45
N GLU A 40 10.96 -4.98 -3.12
CA GLU A 40 11.65 -4.55 -4.34
C GLU A 40 10.70 -4.36 -5.53
N LEU A 41 9.51 -4.94 -5.47
CA LEU A 41 8.46 -4.77 -6.47
C LEU A 41 7.51 -3.62 -6.12
N ALA A 42 7.85 -2.75 -5.15
CA ALA A 42 7.07 -1.55 -4.91
C ALA A 42 6.96 -0.69 -6.20
N LEU A 43 5.83 -0.02 -6.36
CA LEU A 43 5.57 0.82 -7.54
C LEU A 43 5.09 2.19 -7.11
N GLY A 44 5.53 3.23 -7.82
CA GLY A 44 5.11 4.62 -7.57
C GLY A 44 6.01 5.34 -6.56
N GLU A 45 5.67 6.58 -6.22
CA GLU A 45 6.46 7.38 -5.26
C GLU A 45 5.95 7.17 -3.83
N PRO A 46 6.84 7.02 -2.83
CA PRO A 46 6.45 7.01 -1.44
C PRO A 46 5.67 8.27 -1.07
N PHE A 47 4.59 8.12 -0.31
CA PHE A 47 3.69 9.21 0.04
C PHE A 47 3.03 8.96 1.41
N GLY A 48 2.31 9.95 1.93
CA GLY A 48 1.61 9.83 3.21
C GLY A 48 2.53 9.41 4.35
N VAL A 49 2.13 8.40 5.12
CA VAL A 49 2.91 7.87 6.25
C VAL A 49 4.25 7.28 5.81
N GLU A 50 4.31 6.52 4.71
CA GLU A 50 5.55 5.93 4.19
C GLU A 50 6.63 7.01 3.96
N ARG A 51 6.24 8.13 3.34
CA ARG A 51 7.14 9.26 3.09
C ARG A 51 7.68 9.88 4.38
N ARG A 52 6.82 10.07 5.38
CA ARG A 52 7.22 10.65 6.69
C ARG A 52 8.18 9.73 7.45
N LEU A 53 7.99 8.42 7.33
CA LEU A 53 8.88 7.42 7.92
C LEU A 53 10.23 7.45 7.22
N LEU A 54 10.26 7.43 5.88
CA LEU A 54 11.50 7.55 5.11
C LEU A 54 12.26 8.84 5.45
N ASP A 55 11.57 9.97 5.68
CA ASP A 55 12.20 11.22 6.12
C ASP A 55 12.89 11.07 7.48
N THR A 56 12.29 10.32 8.41
CA THR A 56 12.87 10.03 9.73
C THR A 56 14.13 9.17 9.63
N TYR A 57 14.17 8.25 8.66
CA TYR A 57 15.34 7.44 8.34
C TYR A 57 16.38 8.19 7.49
N GLY A 58 16.07 9.39 6.98
CA GLY A 58 16.94 10.16 6.09
C GLY A 58 17.01 9.62 4.65
N ILE A 59 16.04 8.82 4.22
CA ILE A 59 15.98 8.24 2.87
C ILE A 59 15.24 9.20 1.94
N THR A 60 15.91 10.00 1.12
CA THR A 60 15.25 11.04 0.31
C THR A 60 14.45 10.52 -0.89
N GLY A 61 14.73 9.31 -1.34
CA GLY A 61 14.13 8.70 -2.52
C GLY A 61 13.23 7.52 -2.17
N LYS A 62 13.20 6.56 -3.10
CA LYS A 62 12.52 5.29 -2.91
C LYS A 62 13.38 4.34 -2.09
N PRO A 63 12.82 3.63 -1.11
CA PRO A 63 13.56 2.61 -0.38
C PRO A 63 14.04 1.48 -1.30
N GLU A 64 13.27 1.15 -2.35
CA GLU A 64 13.66 0.14 -3.35
C GLU A 64 14.87 0.53 -4.23
N ASP A 65 15.23 1.81 -4.27
CA ASP A 65 16.41 2.31 -5.01
C ASP A 65 17.69 2.32 -4.15
N LEU A 66 17.59 1.98 -2.86
CA LEU A 66 18.74 1.94 -1.96
C LEU A 66 19.72 0.83 -2.36
N GLU A 67 21.01 1.04 -2.06
CA GLU A 67 22.02 0.00 -2.24
C GLU A 67 21.73 -1.16 -1.28
N PRO A 68 21.51 -2.40 -1.77
CA PRO A 68 20.96 -3.49 -0.96
C PRO A 68 21.74 -3.85 0.30
N ASN A 69 23.06 -3.62 0.32
CA ASN A 69 23.92 -3.93 1.45
C ASN A 69 24.26 -2.69 2.30
N SER A 70 23.66 -1.55 2.00
CA SER A 70 23.83 -0.37 2.84
C SER A 70 23.15 -0.55 4.19
N ASP A 71 23.76 -0.01 5.25
CA ASP A 71 23.16 0.01 6.59
C ASP A 71 21.77 0.66 6.59
N LEU A 72 21.56 1.62 5.68
CA LEU A 72 20.29 2.29 5.49
C LEU A 72 19.20 1.37 4.92
N ALA A 73 19.54 0.56 3.92
CA ALA A 73 18.63 -0.46 3.36
C ALA A 73 18.31 -1.53 4.41
N GLY A 74 19.30 -2.00 5.17
CA GLY A 74 19.10 -2.96 6.25
C GLY A 74 18.22 -2.43 7.38
N GLY A 75 18.45 -1.18 7.80
CA GLY A 75 17.63 -0.52 8.82
C GLY A 75 16.19 -0.32 8.39
N TRP A 76 15.96 0.07 7.14
CA TRP A 76 14.62 0.15 6.56
C TRP A 76 13.97 -1.24 6.47
N ALA A 77 14.65 -2.23 5.91
CA ALA A 77 14.12 -3.58 5.71
C ALA A 77 13.77 -4.32 7.02
N THR A 78 14.41 -3.97 8.13
CA THR A 78 14.13 -4.60 9.44
C THR A 78 12.74 -4.27 9.97
N SER A 79 12.25 -3.06 9.67
CA SER A 79 10.95 -2.56 10.15
C SER A 79 9.94 -2.38 9.01
N TRP A 80 10.42 -2.42 7.76
CA TRP A 80 9.71 -1.89 6.59
C TRP A 80 9.11 -0.50 6.84
N GLY A 81 9.81 0.28 7.67
CA GLY A 81 9.39 1.59 8.12
C GLY A 81 8.21 1.60 9.09
N ASP A 82 7.78 0.47 9.69
CA ASP A 82 6.54 0.39 10.47
C ASP A 82 5.35 0.94 9.67
N CYS A 83 5.26 0.55 8.39
CA CYS A 83 4.20 0.98 7.48
C CYS A 83 3.18 -0.15 7.18
N PRO A 84 2.57 -0.79 8.20
CA PRO A 84 1.61 -1.85 7.95
C PRO A 84 0.36 -1.29 7.27
N ALA A 85 -0.38 -2.18 6.59
CA ALA A 85 -1.58 -1.79 5.85
C ALA A 85 -2.62 -1.08 6.74
N THR A 86 -2.66 -1.41 8.04
CA THR A 86 -3.48 -0.75 9.06
C THR A 86 -3.15 0.73 9.21
N THR A 87 -1.88 1.08 9.41
CA THR A 87 -1.43 2.47 9.55
C THR A 87 -1.66 3.28 8.27
N VAL A 88 -1.46 2.69 7.09
CA VAL A 88 -1.71 3.38 5.80
C VAL A 88 -3.21 3.62 5.57
N ALA A 89 -4.05 2.68 6.01
CA ALA A 89 -5.50 2.83 5.97
C ALA A 89 -5.97 3.93 6.93
N GLU A 90 -5.47 3.96 8.17
CA GLU A 90 -5.76 5.01 9.15
C GLU A 90 -5.39 6.41 8.61
N ASP A 91 -4.20 6.57 8.02
CA ASP A 91 -3.79 7.84 7.36
C ASP A 91 -4.71 8.22 6.20
N SER A 92 -5.32 7.21 5.56
CA SER A 92 -6.32 7.38 4.51
C SER A 92 -7.74 7.58 5.02
N SER A 93 -7.96 7.61 6.34
CA SER A 93 -9.29 7.62 6.98
C SER A 93 -10.17 6.43 6.56
N VAL A 94 -9.55 5.28 6.33
CA VAL A 94 -10.20 4.00 6.05
C VAL A 94 -9.89 3.07 7.21
N ASP A 95 -10.91 2.43 7.78
CA ASP A 95 -10.70 1.33 8.71
C ASP A 95 -10.62 0.02 7.90
N PRO A 96 -9.45 -0.64 7.82
CA PRO A 96 -9.28 -1.86 7.03
C PRO A 96 -9.77 -3.12 7.76
N THR A 97 -10.13 -3.00 9.05
CA THR A 97 -10.62 -4.10 9.90
C THR A 97 -12.15 -4.17 9.93
N THR A 98 -12.83 -3.06 9.62
CA THR A 98 -14.28 -3.05 9.43
C THR A 98 -14.63 -3.51 8.01
N ALA A 99 -14.94 -4.80 7.87
CA ALA A 99 -15.71 -5.27 6.72
C ALA A 99 -17.11 -4.63 6.81
N ASP A 100 -17.30 -3.48 6.17
CA ASP A 100 -18.60 -2.79 6.19
C ASP A 100 -19.63 -3.68 5.50
N ALA A 101 -20.60 -4.17 6.27
CA ALA A 101 -21.53 -5.25 5.89
C ALA A 101 -22.50 -4.87 4.76
N ASP A 102 -22.47 -3.62 4.29
CA ASP A 102 -23.20 -3.17 3.10
C ASP A 102 -22.46 -3.51 1.79
N MET A 103 -21.20 -3.94 1.87
CA MET A 103 -20.51 -4.60 0.77
C MET A 103 -20.70 -6.12 0.90
N GLY A 104 -21.64 -6.64 0.12
CA GLY A 104 -22.01 -8.05 0.07
C GLY A 104 -20.84 -9.00 0.31
N SER A 105 -20.93 -9.73 1.42
CA SER A 105 -20.00 -10.76 1.89
C SER A 105 -19.54 -11.70 0.77
N ILE A 106 -18.30 -11.51 0.30
CA ILE A 106 -17.48 -12.56 -0.30
C ILE A 106 -16.02 -12.20 -0.01
N ASN A 107 -15.32 -12.94 0.86
CA ASN A 107 -13.84 -13.01 1.02
C ASN A 107 -13.07 -11.93 0.22
N SER A 108 -13.03 -10.70 0.74
CA SER A 108 -13.04 -9.47 -0.07
C SER A 108 -11.69 -9.11 -0.70
N MET A 109 -11.39 -9.77 -1.82
CA MET A 109 -10.65 -9.16 -2.92
C MET A 109 -11.63 -8.27 -3.69
N LEU A 110 -11.53 -6.94 -3.57
CA LEU A 110 -12.32 -5.99 -4.36
C LEU A 110 -11.80 -5.99 -5.81
N LEU A 111 -12.40 -6.81 -6.68
CA LEU A 111 -12.17 -6.78 -8.12
C LEU A 111 -13.18 -5.81 -8.77
N ALA A 112 -12.70 -4.70 -9.34
CA ALA A 112 -13.55 -3.82 -10.12
C ALA A 112 -13.95 -4.51 -11.44
N THR A 113 -15.22 -4.89 -11.59
CA THR A 113 -15.78 -5.36 -12.86
C THR A 113 -15.96 -4.18 -13.81
N ALA A 114 -15.22 -4.18 -14.92
CA ALA A 114 -15.45 -3.24 -16.00
C ALA A 114 -16.72 -3.65 -16.78
N PRO A 115 -17.56 -2.68 -17.24
CA PRO A 115 -18.69 -3.00 -18.10
C PRO A 115 -18.20 -3.54 -19.44
N THR A 116 -18.82 -4.62 -19.91
CA THR A 116 -18.59 -5.20 -21.23
C THR A 116 -18.96 -4.16 -22.30
N PRO A 117 -18.08 -3.86 -23.28
CA PRO A 117 -18.45 -3.01 -24.40
C PRO A 117 -19.50 -3.74 -25.27
N GLU A 118 -20.57 -3.03 -25.65
CA GLU A 118 -21.58 -3.48 -26.61
C GLU A 118 -21.02 -3.71 -28.02
#